data_AF-A0A849UBV5-F1
#
_entry.id   AF-A0A849UBV5-F1
#
_cell.length_a   1.000
_cell.length_b   1.000
_cell.length_c   1.000
_cell.angle_alpha   90.00
_cell.angle_beta   90.00
_cell.angle_gamma   90.00
#
_symmetry.space_group_name_H-M   'P 1'
#
loop_
_entity.id
_entity.type
_entity.pdbx_description
1 polymer ?
#
loop_
_entity_poly.entity_id
_entity_poly.type
_entity_poly.pdbx_seq_one_letter_code
_entity_poly.pdbx_strand_id
1 'polypeptide(L)'
;MFEATLLFLVLSFAAYLYLPSSITGKFFTKSSNLSAASNSNKTNTANKIKLPEDSTLRRHFLTHLQSEIEATLHPRPTDSILQRHYDALVSAELENRLVLLAE
;
A
#
# COMPACT_ATOMS: atom_id res chain seq x y z
N MET A 1 -23.85 22.78 -34.07
CA MET A 1 -22.53 22.32 -33.59
C MET A 1 -22.61 21.90 -32.11
N PHE A 2 -23.16 22.73 -31.22
CA PHE A 2 -23.26 22.47 -29.77
C PHE A 2 -24.20 21.31 -29.39
N GLU A 3 -25.29 21.12 -30.14
CA GLU A 3 -26.29 20.08 -29.85
C GLU A 3 -25.75 18.66 -30.07
N ALA A 4 -24.99 18.45 -31.16
CA ALA A 4 -24.36 17.17 -31.44
C ALA A 4 -23.33 16.79 -30.36
N THR A 5 -22.52 17.75 -29.90
CA THR A 5 -21.54 17.50 -28.83
C THR A 5 -22.20 17.14 -27.50
N LEU A 6 -23.35 17.74 -27.21
CA LEU A 6 -24.09 17.49 -25.97
C LEU A 6 -24.74 16.10 -25.99
N LEU A 7 -25.26 15.68 -27.15
CA LEU A 7 -25.76 14.31 -27.35
C LEU A 7 -24.65 13.26 -27.20
N PHE A 8 -23.47 13.49 -27.77
CA PHE A 8 -22.33 12.58 -27.61
C PHE A 8 -21.88 12.43 -26.16
N LEU A 9 -21.85 13.54 -25.41
CA LEU A 9 -21.45 13.54 -24.00
C LEU A 9 -22.46 12.79 -23.12
N VAL A 10 -23.76 12.98 -23.36
CA VAL A 10 -24.82 12.26 -22.64
C VAL A 10 -24.78 10.77 -22.96
N LEU A 11 -24.54 10.39 -24.22
CA LEU A 11 -24.45 8.98 -24.63
C LEU A 11 -23.25 8.27 -24.01
N SER A 12 -22.08 8.93 -23.96
CA SER A 12 -20.90 8.40 -23.27
C SER A 12 -21.13 8.23 -21.77
N PHE A 13 -21.77 9.21 -21.12
CA PHE A 13 -22.06 9.13 -19.69
C PHE A 13 -23.02 7.97 -19.37
N ALA A 14 -24.09 7.82 -20.15
CA ALA A 14 -25.04 6.72 -20.01
C ALA A 14 -24.38 5.34 -20.20
N ALA A 15 -23.45 5.21 -21.16
CA ALA A 15 -22.68 3.99 -21.38
C ALA A 15 -21.74 3.66 -20.21
N TYR A 16 -21.13 4.67 -19.58
CA TYR A 16 -20.27 4.48 -18.40
C TYR A 16 -21.05 4.00 -17.17
N LEU A 17 -22.29 4.46 -16.97
CA LEU A 17 -23.15 3.95 -15.89
C LEU A 17 -23.65 2.52 -16.17
N TYR A 18 -23.74 2.12 -17.43
CA TYR A 18 -24.21 0.79 -17.82
C TYR A 18 -23.10 -0.27 -17.76
N LEU A 19 -21.84 0.10 -17.49
CA LEU A 19 -20.79 -0.88 -17.25
C LEU A 19 -20.91 -1.34 -15.78
N PRO A 20 -21.42 -2.56 -15.51
CA PRO A 20 -21.43 -3.06 -14.15
C PRO A 20 -19.96 -3.22 -13.75
N SER A 21 -19.55 -2.48 -12.71
CA SER A 21 -18.31 -2.77 -12.00
C SER A 21 -18.44 -4.16 -11.39
N SER A 22 -18.14 -5.19 -12.19
CA SER A 22 -17.95 -6.56 -11.75
C SER A 22 -16.63 -6.64 -10.97
N ILE A 23 -16.60 -6.00 -9.80
CA ILE A 23 -15.59 -6.23 -8.77
C ILE A 23 -16.13 -7.34 -7.88
N THR A 24 -16.09 -8.58 -8.38
CA THR A 24 -16.20 -9.76 -7.52
C THR A 24 -14.80 -10.15 -7.09
N GLY A 25 -14.50 -9.82 -5.83
CA GLY A 25 -13.24 -10.09 -5.16
C GLY A 25 -12.87 -11.56 -5.18
N LYS A 26 -11.61 -11.83 -5.52
CA LYS A 26 -10.98 -13.12 -5.26
C LYS A 26 -10.82 -13.24 -3.75
N PHE A 27 -11.64 -14.09 -3.15
CA PHE A 27 -11.58 -14.47 -1.74
C PHE A 27 -10.19 -15.02 -1.41
N PHE A 28 -9.55 -14.38 -0.45
CA PHE A 28 -8.26 -14.76 0.12
C PHE A 28 -8.44 -16.05 0.93
N THR A 29 -7.93 -17.18 0.44
CA THR A 29 -7.92 -18.43 1.22
C THR A 29 -6.75 -18.39 2.22
N LYS A 30 -7.12 -18.55 3.49
CA LYS A 30 -6.26 -18.63 4.67
C LYS A 30 -5.22 -19.73 4.52
N SER A 31 -3.95 -19.35 4.35
CA SER A 31 -2.80 -20.26 4.40
C SER A 31 -2.35 -20.46 5.85
N SER A 32 -2.41 -21.70 6.32
CA SER A 32 -1.99 -22.17 7.63
C SER A 32 -0.46 -22.21 7.76
N ASN A 33 0.03 -21.83 8.94
CA ASN A 33 1.42 -21.87 9.38
C ASN A 33 2.11 -23.22 9.09
N LEU A 34 3.20 -23.20 8.31
CA LEU A 34 4.26 -24.20 8.43
C LEU A 34 5.58 -23.49 8.73
N SER A 35 6.04 -23.71 9.97
CA SER A 35 7.36 -23.40 10.48
C SER A 35 8.43 -24.20 9.76
N ALA A 36 9.42 -23.51 9.17
CA ALA A 36 10.72 -24.10 8.86
C ALA A 36 11.78 -23.10 9.31
N ALA A 37 12.30 -23.33 10.52
CA ALA A 37 13.51 -22.71 11.00
C ALA A 37 14.67 -23.13 10.10
N SER A 38 15.32 -22.16 9.46
CA SER A 38 16.65 -22.35 8.89
C SER A 38 17.52 -21.20 9.39
N ASN A 39 18.30 -21.51 10.43
CA ASN A 39 19.41 -20.69 10.88
C ASN A 39 20.42 -20.57 9.73
N SER A 40 20.70 -19.35 9.30
CA SER A 40 21.93 -19.06 8.55
C SER A 40 22.43 -17.68 8.93
N ASN A 41 23.22 -17.65 10.01
CA ASN A 41 24.17 -16.58 10.26
C ASN A 41 25.04 -16.39 9.00
N LYS A 42 24.91 -15.24 8.33
CA LYS A 42 25.95 -14.75 7.43
C LYS A 42 26.26 -13.29 7.73
N THR A 43 27.47 -13.13 8.24
CA THR A 43 28.09 -11.87 8.66
C THR A 43 28.51 -11.01 7.46
N ASN A 44 28.47 -9.70 7.70
CA ASN A 44 29.26 -8.63 7.08
C ASN A 44 29.06 -8.37 5.57
N THR A 45 28.47 -7.20 5.24
CA THR A 45 29.02 -6.26 4.25
C THR A 45 28.27 -4.91 4.28
N ALA A 46 28.97 -3.90 4.78
CA ALA A 46 28.99 -2.50 4.34
C ALA A 46 27.68 -1.81 3.89
N ASN A 47 27.24 -0.84 4.70
CA ASN A 47 26.72 0.48 4.30
C ASN A 47 25.94 0.57 2.97
N LYS A 48 24.88 -0.23 2.86
CA LYS A 48 23.66 0.13 2.15
C LYS A 48 22.56 -0.33 3.06
N ILE A 49 21.53 0.49 3.31
CA ILE A 49 20.45 0.14 4.25
C ILE A 49 19.61 -0.96 3.58
N LYS A 50 20.14 -2.18 3.62
CA LYS A 50 19.53 -3.39 3.10
C LYS A 50 18.53 -3.82 4.15
N LEU A 51 17.26 -3.86 3.76
CA LEU A 51 16.21 -4.43 4.59
C LEU A 51 16.74 -5.74 5.20
N PRO A 52 16.61 -5.92 6.53
CA PRO A 52 17.12 -7.13 7.17
C PRO A 52 16.61 -8.39 6.49
N GLU A 53 17.48 -9.36 6.26
CA GLU A 53 17.10 -10.65 5.64
C GLU A 53 16.15 -11.46 6.54
N ASP A 54 16.20 -11.20 7.85
CA ASP A 54 15.29 -11.80 8.84
C ASP A 54 13.88 -11.20 8.74
N SER A 55 12.88 -12.09 8.56
CA SER A 55 11.46 -11.69 8.47
C SER A 55 10.94 -10.96 9.71
N THR A 56 11.43 -11.31 10.90
CA THR A 56 11.07 -10.67 12.18
C THR A 56 11.68 -9.28 12.28
N LEU A 57 12.96 -9.14 11.93
CA LEU A 57 13.69 -7.88 12.00
C LEU A 57 13.18 -6.91 10.92
N ARG A 58 12.86 -7.42 9.72
CA ARG A 58 12.20 -6.65 8.66
C ARG A 58 10.86 -6.11 9.12
N ARG A 59 10.02 -6.93 9.78
CA ARG A 59 8.73 -6.47 10.30
C ARG A 59 8.93 -5.36 11.34
N HIS A 60 9.85 -5.54 12.29
CA HIS A 60 10.16 -4.52 13.29
C HIS A 60 10.64 -3.21 12.66
N PHE A 61 11.53 -3.30 11.68
CA PHE A 61 12.02 -2.14 10.95
C PHE A 61 10.91 -1.37 10.24
N LEU A 62 10.02 -2.08 9.52
CA LEU A 62 8.90 -1.45 8.84
C LEU A 62 7.89 -0.83 9.82
N THR A 63 7.58 -1.51 10.92
CA THR A 63 6.70 -0.96 11.97
C THR A 63 7.32 0.27 12.62
N HIS A 64 8.64 0.27 12.85
CA HIS A 64 9.35 1.43 13.39
C HIS A 64 9.27 2.62 12.43
N LEU A 65 9.59 2.42 11.14
CA LEU A 65 9.47 3.46 10.12
C LEU A 65 8.04 3.99 10.00
N GLN A 66 7.04 3.09 10.01
CA GLN A 66 5.65 3.49 10.00
C GLN A 66 5.30 4.38 11.20
N SER A 67 5.76 4.03 12.41
CA SER A 67 5.52 4.83 13.60
C SER A 67 6.19 6.22 13.54
N GLU A 68 7.37 6.31 12.93
CA GLU A 68 8.05 7.58 12.70
C GLU A 68 7.25 8.46 11.74
N ILE A 69 6.75 7.88 10.64
CA ILE A 69 5.90 8.58 9.67
C ILE A 69 4.61 9.06 10.35
N GLU A 70 3.92 8.19 11.08
CA GLU A 70 2.70 8.55 11.82
C GLU A 70 2.96 9.64 12.88
N ALA A 71 4.15 9.67 13.50
CA ALA A 71 4.53 10.72 14.44
C ALA A 71 4.76 12.09 13.77
N THR A 72 5.15 12.12 12.49
CA THR A 72 5.29 13.36 11.71
C THR A 72 3.99 13.86 11.11
N LEU A 73 2.99 12.97 10.98
CA LEU A 73 1.68 13.28 10.42
C LEU A 73 0.69 13.74 11.52
N HIS A 74 -0.48 14.17 11.06
CA HIS A 74 -1.59 14.52 11.95
C HIS A 74 -2.18 13.27 12.62
N PRO A 75 -2.88 13.43 13.77
CA PRO A 75 -3.51 12.32 14.47
C PRO A 75 -4.43 11.48 13.59
N ARG A 76 -4.50 10.18 13.87
CA ARG A 76 -5.31 9.25 13.09
C ARG A 76 -6.80 9.64 13.14
N PRO A 77 -7.46 9.84 11.98
CA PRO A 77 -8.88 10.19 11.94
C PRO A 77 -9.78 9.00 12.34
N THR A 78 -10.97 9.29 12.87
CA THR A 78 -11.95 8.27 13.30
C THR A 78 -12.90 7.83 12.18
N ASP A 79 -13.13 8.69 11.18
CA ASP A 79 -14.01 8.35 10.05
C ASP A 79 -13.35 7.33 9.11
N SER A 80 -14.10 6.31 8.70
CA SER A 80 -13.69 5.22 7.81
C SER A 80 -13.16 5.68 6.44
N ILE A 81 -13.68 6.77 5.88
CA ILE A 81 -13.21 7.28 4.58
C ILE A 81 -11.85 7.96 4.77
N LEU A 82 -11.78 8.87 5.74
CA LEU A 82 -10.54 9.57 6.06
C LEU A 82 -9.45 8.61 6.55
N GLN A 83 -9.81 7.56 7.28
CA GLN A 83 -8.88 6.53 7.74
C GLN A 83 -8.25 5.80 6.56
N ARG A 84 -9.03 5.42 5.54
CA ARG A 84 -8.47 4.79 4.33
C ARG A 84 -7.52 5.71 3.58
N HIS A 85 -7.87 7.00 3.47
CA HIS A 85 -6.97 7.99 2.88
C HIS A 85 -5.69 8.17 3.69
N TYR A 86 -5.82 8.22 5.02
CA TYR A 86 -4.68 8.31 5.92
C TYR A 86 -3.76 7.09 5.77
N ASP A 87 -4.32 5.88 5.80
CA ASP A 87 -3.56 4.65 5.64
C ASP A 87 -2.84 4.62 4.27
N ALA A 88 -3.48 5.11 3.20
CA ALA A 88 -2.87 5.24 1.88
C ALA A 88 -1.71 6.25 1.88
N LEU A 89 -1.86 7.40 2.54
CA LEU A 89 -0.79 8.39 2.69
C LEU A 89 0.43 7.81 3.44
N VAL A 90 0.18 7.11 4.55
CA VAL A 90 1.24 6.45 5.32
C VAL A 90 1.96 5.40 4.47
N SER A 91 1.23 4.60 3.69
CA SER A 91 1.85 3.61 2.81
C SER A 91 2.71 4.23 1.72
N ALA A 92 2.26 5.31 1.09
CA ALA A 92 3.01 5.99 0.03
C ALA A 92 4.30 6.61 0.56
N GLU A 93 4.26 7.25 1.74
CA GLU A 93 5.46 7.81 2.37
C GLU A 93 6.44 6.71 2.83
N LEU A 94 5.92 5.59 3.32
CA LEU A 94 6.75 4.45 3.69
C LEU A 94 7.49 3.90 2.48
N GLU A 95 6.81 3.71 1.35
CA GLU A 95 7.43 3.29 0.09
C GLU A 95 8.48 4.29 -0.39
N ASN A 96 8.18 5.59 -0.36
CA ASN A 96 9.13 6.66 -0.71
C ASN A 96 10.42 6.57 0.10
N ARG A 97 10.31 6.41 1.43
CA ARG A 97 11.49 6.25 2.29
C ARG A 97 12.26 4.97 2.02
N LEU A 98 11.57 3.86 1.74
CA LEU A 98 12.24 2.61 1.36
C LEU A 98 13.02 2.74 0.05
N VAL A 99 12.48 3.47 -0.93
CA VAL A 99 13.17 3.75 -2.20
C VAL A 99 14.43 4.59 -1.95
N LEU A 100 14.34 5.67 -1.16
CA LEU A 100 15.49 6.52 -0.81
C LEU A 100 16.61 5.75 -0.09
N LEU A 101 16.25 4.75 0.72
CA LEU A 101 17.23 3.90 1.42
C LEU A 101 17.88 2.85 0.51
N ALA A 102 17.21 2.51 -0.59
CA ALA A 102 17.66 1.51 -1.56
C ALA A 102 18.57 2.09 -2.65
N GLU A 103 18.43 3.38 -2.96
CA GLU A 103 19.36 4.14 -3.82
C GLU A 103 20.75 4.31 -3.21
#